data_AF-A0A2T4S653-F1
#
_entry.id   AF-A0A2T4S653-F1
#
_cell.length_a   1.000
_cell.length_b   1.000
_cell.length_c   1.000
_cell.angle_alpha   90.00
_cell.angle_beta   90.00
_cell.angle_gamma   90.00
#
_symmetry.space_group_name_H-M   'P 1'
#
loop_
_entity.id
_entity.type
_entity.pdbx_description
1 polymer ?
#
loop_
_entity_poly.entity_id
_entity_poly.type
_entity_poly.pdbx_seq_one_letter_code
_entity_poly.pdbx_strand_id
1 'polypeptide(L)'
;LTQSISMFIMAMMYQSMSPQILLPVIISLIIPLAFFIFAGYHLAAGAINIIYKGIHKEKVSLLDALEAFKKGSYLRAVKLALFTLLFIAILSLIRYLLTQLFSLGIGALLRSGQSYFMEHVGVYIAVQLIALTILAIVLSFFIWTFTYIMIAYTVASFKDRQAGAFQDVKHAFKSMKNGHHSWFKLLLGLV
;
A
#
# COMPACT_ATOMS: atom_id res chain seq x y z
N LEU A 1 -17.31 -4.12 -10.20
CA LEU A 1 -16.04 -3.38 -10.32
C LEU A 1 -15.53 -3.34 -11.76
N THR A 2 -15.25 -4.47 -12.40
CA THR A 2 -14.70 -4.51 -13.78
C THR A 2 -15.64 -3.90 -14.82
N GLN A 3 -16.94 -4.21 -14.75
CA GLN A 3 -17.97 -3.60 -15.62
C GLN A 3 -18.16 -2.10 -15.36
N SER A 4 -18.04 -1.67 -14.10
CA SER A 4 -18.17 -0.28 -13.69
C SER A 4 -17.00 0.56 -14.22
N ILE A 5 -15.78 0.00 -14.16
CA ILE A 5 -14.56 0.60 -14.70
C ILE A 5 -14.62 0.66 -16.23
N SER A 6 -15.09 -0.39 -16.91
CA SER A 6 -15.24 -0.37 -18.37
C SER A 6 -16.28 0.65 -18.83
N MET A 7 -17.40 0.80 -18.11
CA MET A 7 -18.42 1.82 -18.41
C MET A 7 -17.92 3.24 -18.15
N PHE A 8 -17.07 3.44 -17.12
CA PHE A 8 -16.41 4.71 -16.87
C PHE A 8 -15.42 5.07 -17.99
N ILE A 9 -14.59 4.12 -18.43
CA ILE A 9 -13.66 4.31 -19.55
C ILE A 9 -14.43 4.67 -20.83
N MET A 10 -15.52 3.96 -21.12
CA MET A 10 -16.39 4.30 -22.27
C MET A 10 -17.02 5.69 -22.12
N ALA A 11 -17.52 6.07 -20.95
CA ALA A 11 -18.12 7.40 -20.74
C ALA A 11 -17.12 8.55 -20.88
N MET A 12 -15.84 8.34 -20.51
CA MET A 12 -14.77 9.30 -20.78
C MET A 12 -14.43 9.40 -22.26
N MET A 13 -14.51 8.29 -23.01
CA MET A 13 -14.28 8.26 -24.46
C MET A 13 -15.40 8.94 -25.26
N TYR A 14 -16.65 8.83 -24.82
CA TYR A 14 -17.83 9.34 -25.53
C TYR A 14 -18.33 10.72 -25.02
N GLN A 15 -17.57 11.41 -24.16
CA GLN A 15 -17.87 12.74 -23.58
C GLN A 15 -19.30 12.93 -23.02
N SER A 16 -20.03 11.85 -22.76
CA SER A 16 -21.40 11.87 -22.27
C SER A 16 -21.50 11.00 -21.02
N MET A 17 -21.10 11.58 -19.89
CA MET A 17 -21.43 10.99 -18.60
C MET A 17 -22.92 11.20 -18.33
N SER A 18 -23.75 10.28 -18.82
CA SER A 18 -25.16 10.27 -18.42
C SER A 18 -25.27 9.94 -16.93
N PRO A 19 -26.30 10.46 -16.21
CA PRO A 19 -26.53 10.13 -14.81
C PRO A 19 -26.64 8.62 -14.53
N GLN A 20 -27.06 7.85 -15.53
CA GLN A 20 -27.17 6.38 -15.49
C GLN A 20 -25.81 5.66 -15.36
N ILE A 21 -24.72 6.30 -15.81
CA ILE A 21 -23.35 5.77 -15.70
C ILE A 21 -22.65 6.30 -14.44
N LEU A 22 -22.90 7.57 -14.08
CA LEU A 22 -22.28 8.20 -12.90
C LEU A 22 -22.65 7.48 -11.61
N LEU A 23 -23.93 7.16 -11.41
CA LEU A 23 -24.40 6.59 -10.15
C LEU A 23 -23.76 5.21 -9.84
N PRO A 24 -23.74 4.22 -10.76
CA PRO A 24 -23.05 2.96 -10.53
C PRO A 24 -21.54 3.10 -10.27
N VAL A 25 -20.87 4.03 -10.95
CA VAL A 25 -19.43 4.29 -10.75
C VAL A 25 -19.16 4.83 -9.35
N ILE A 26 -19.93 5.85 -8.93
CA ILE A 26 -19.84 6.44 -7.60
C ILE A 26 -20.10 5.38 -6.53
N ILE A 27 -21.17 4.59 -6.66
CA ILE A 27 -21.51 3.52 -5.72
C ILE A 27 -20.37 2.48 -5.64
N SER A 28 -19.80 2.11 -6.79
CA SER A 28 -18.71 1.13 -6.85
C SER A 28 -17.41 1.58 -6.18
N LEU A 29 -17.23 2.89 -5.98
CA LEU A 29 -16.11 3.48 -5.23
C LEU A 29 -16.45 3.67 -3.76
N ILE A 30 -17.64 4.22 -3.47
CA ILE A 30 -18.06 4.55 -2.11
C ILE A 30 -18.23 3.29 -1.25
N ILE A 31 -18.85 2.23 -1.77
CA ILE A 31 -19.10 1.02 -0.95
C ILE A 31 -17.79 0.39 -0.46
N PRO A 32 -16.78 0.11 -1.31
CA PRO A 32 -15.50 -0.41 -0.85
C PRO A 32 -14.76 0.52 0.11
N LEU A 33 -14.79 1.84 -0.14
CA LEU A 33 -14.18 2.83 0.74
C LEU A 33 -14.85 2.85 2.11
N ALA A 34 -16.18 2.87 2.15
CA ALA A 34 -16.95 2.81 3.39
C ALA A 34 -16.67 1.50 4.13
N PHE A 35 -16.68 0.36 3.44
CA PHE A 35 -16.32 -0.93 4.04
C PHE A 35 -14.91 -0.89 4.62
N PHE A 36 -13.92 -0.39 3.88
CA PHE A 36 -12.55 -0.29 4.36
C PHE A 36 -12.44 0.59 5.62
N ILE A 37 -13.08 1.76 5.63
CA ILE A 37 -13.01 2.71 6.74
C ILE A 37 -13.72 2.18 8.00
N PHE A 38 -14.87 1.52 7.84
CA PHE A 38 -15.74 1.18 8.97
C PHE A 38 -15.66 -0.29 9.43
N ALA A 39 -15.06 -1.18 8.64
CA ALA A 39 -14.95 -2.61 8.96
C ALA A 39 -13.62 -3.25 8.52
N GLY A 40 -13.18 -3.03 7.28
CA GLY A 40 -12.02 -3.68 6.71
C GLY A 40 -10.72 -3.37 7.45
N TYR A 41 -10.47 -2.09 7.74
CA TYR A 41 -9.29 -1.68 8.50
C TYR A 41 -9.36 -2.15 9.96
N HIS A 42 -10.54 -2.20 10.57
CA HIS A 42 -10.71 -2.69 11.93
C HIS A 42 -10.29 -4.16 12.06
N LEU A 43 -10.62 -5.00 11.07
CA LEU A 43 -10.16 -6.38 11.00
C LEU A 43 -8.63 -6.45 10.86
N ALA A 44 -8.05 -5.64 9.97
CA ALA A 44 -6.60 -5.57 9.80
C ALA A 44 -5.88 -5.12 11.08
N ALA A 45 -6.41 -4.10 11.77
CA ALA A 45 -5.87 -3.60 13.02
C ALA A 45 -5.94 -4.65 14.14
N GLY A 46 -7.06 -5.37 14.26
CA GLY A 46 -7.20 -6.48 15.19
C GLY A 46 -6.23 -7.64 14.90
N ALA A 47 -6.04 -7.99 13.62
CA ALA A 47 -5.07 -9.00 13.22
C ALA A 47 -3.63 -8.59 13.56
N ILE A 48 -3.26 -7.32 13.32
CA ILE A 48 -1.95 -6.76 13.70
C ILE A 48 -1.75 -6.86 15.22
N ASN A 49 -2.77 -6.56 16.02
CA ASN A 49 -2.72 -6.68 17.48
C ASN A 49 -2.48 -8.13 17.93
N ILE A 50 -3.18 -9.11 17.33
CA ILE A 50 -2.96 -10.53 17.59
C ILE A 50 -1.52 -10.95 17.27
N ILE A 51 -1.02 -10.59 16.09
CA ILE A 51 0.34 -10.91 15.66
C ILE A 51 1.35 -10.32 16.64
N TYR A 52 1.15 -9.05 17.01
CA TYR A 52 2.02 -8.35 17.95
C TYR A 52 2.04 -9.03 19.34
N LYS A 53 0.88 -9.36 19.90
CA LYS A 53 0.75 -10.12 21.16
C LYS A 53 1.45 -11.47 21.09
N GLY A 54 1.28 -12.19 19.97
CA GLY A 54 1.95 -13.47 19.72
C GLY A 54 3.48 -13.36 19.71
N ILE A 55 4.04 -12.35 19.03
CA ILE A 55 5.48 -12.08 19.00
C ILE A 55 6.02 -11.77 20.41
N HIS A 56 5.26 -11.02 21.21
CA HIS A 56 5.65 -10.61 22.56
C HIS A 56 5.31 -11.63 23.66
N LYS A 57 4.86 -12.83 23.29
CA LYS A 57 4.45 -13.91 24.21
C LYS A 57 3.36 -13.49 25.21
N GLU A 58 2.49 -12.56 24.81
CA GLU A 58 1.31 -12.18 25.57
C GLU A 58 0.18 -13.20 25.33
N LYS A 59 -0.82 -13.24 26.22
CA LYS A 59 -1.98 -14.12 26.04
C LYS A 59 -2.79 -13.67 24.82
N VAL A 60 -2.89 -14.54 23.81
CA VAL A 60 -3.62 -14.27 22.56
C VAL A 60 -5.02 -14.88 22.63
N SER A 61 -6.03 -14.12 22.23
CA SER A 61 -7.38 -14.63 22.00
C SER A 61 -7.89 -14.24 20.61
N LEU A 62 -8.76 -15.05 19.99
CA LEU A 62 -9.41 -14.69 18.73
C LEU A 62 -10.32 -13.47 18.88
N LEU A 63 -10.84 -13.22 20.08
CA LEU A 63 -11.64 -12.03 20.38
C LEU A 63 -10.82 -10.74 20.37
N ASP A 64 -9.49 -10.84 20.41
CA ASP A 64 -8.59 -9.69 20.28
C ASP A 64 -8.63 -9.10 18.85
N ALA A 65 -9.04 -9.89 17.84
CA ALA A 65 -9.29 -9.39 16.49
C ALA A 65 -10.46 -8.39 16.45
N LEU A 66 -11.42 -8.55 17.37
CA LEU A 66 -12.60 -7.70 17.48
C LEU A 66 -12.38 -6.52 18.44
N GLU A 67 -11.20 -6.41 19.05
CA GLU A 67 -10.86 -5.34 19.99
C GLU A 67 -10.92 -3.96 19.32
N ALA A 68 -10.58 -3.88 18.03
CA ALA A 68 -10.72 -2.67 17.22
C ALA A 68 -12.18 -2.20 17.06
N PHE A 69 -13.16 -3.09 17.22
CA PHE A 69 -14.59 -2.77 17.11
C PHE A 69 -15.22 -2.28 18.41
N LYS A 70 -14.51 -2.34 19.55
CA LYS A 70 -15.04 -1.91 20.85
C LYS A 70 -15.23 -0.39 20.93
N LYS A 71 -16.25 0.04 21.69
CA LYS A 71 -16.57 1.46 21.94
C LYS A 71 -15.36 2.16 22.59
N GLY A 72 -14.81 3.18 21.92
CA GLY A 72 -13.56 3.87 22.31
C GLY A 72 -12.40 3.59 21.35
N SER A 73 -12.15 2.33 21.02
CA SER A 73 -11.13 1.92 20.03
C SER A 73 -11.62 2.12 18.59
N TYR A 74 -12.94 2.05 18.37
CA TYR A 74 -13.53 2.22 17.04
C TYR A 74 -13.16 3.56 16.37
N LEU A 75 -13.26 4.68 17.10
CA LEU A 75 -12.92 5.99 16.56
C LEU A 75 -11.42 6.11 16.26
N ARG A 76 -10.56 5.49 17.09
CA ARG A 76 -9.12 5.42 16.84
C ARG A 76 -8.82 4.62 15.57
N ALA A 77 -9.47 3.47 15.40
CA ALA A 77 -9.36 2.65 14.20
C ALA A 77 -9.85 3.37 12.93
N VAL A 78 -10.94 4.14 13.01
CA VAL A 78 -11.40 4.99 11.88
C VAL A 78 -10.35 6.05 11.51
N LYS A 79 -9.76 6.74 12.50
CA LYS A 79 -8.69 7.71 12.24
C LYS A 79 -7.48 7.06 11.57
N LEU A 80 -7.10 5.86 12.02
CA LEU A 80 -6.02 5.08 11.40
C LEU A 80 -6.38 4.57 10.01
N ALA A 81 -7.65 4.24 9.74
CA ALA A 81 -8.11 3.87 8.41
C ALA A 81 -7.96 5.05 7.43
N LEU A 82 -8.33 6.26 7.85
CA LEU A 82 -8.12 7.48 7.06
C LEU A 82 -6.63 7.79 6.85
N PHE A 83 -5.83 7.64 7.90
CA PHE A 83 -4.37 7.76 7.81
C PHE A 83 -3.79 6.76 6.81
N THR A 84 -4.23 5.50 6.86
CA THR A 84 -3.83 4.44 5.93
C THR A 84 -4.25 4.75 4.50
N LEU A 85 -5.45 5.28 4.28
CA LEU A 85 -5.89 5.75 2.96
C LEU A 85 -5.00 6.86 2.40
N LEU A 86 -4.55 7.80 3.24
CA LEU A 86 -3.60 8.82 2.83
C LEU A 86 -2.27 8.19 2.36
N PHE A 87 -1.76 7.18 3.06
CA PHE A 87 -0.55 6.46 2.63
C PHE A 87 -0.75 5.67 1.34
N ILE A 88 -1.91 5.04 1.16
CA ILE A 88 -2.27 4.37 -0.09
C ILE A 88 -2.32 5.37 -1.25
N ALA A 89 -2.86 6.57 -1.03
CA ALA A 89 -2.87 7.63 -2.03
C ALA A 89 -1.45 8.11 -2.38
N ILE A 90 -0.58 8.33 -1.37
CA ILE A 90 0.83 8.69 -1.57
C ILE A 90 1.58 7.58 -2.34
N LEU A 91 1.41 6.32 -1.95
CA LEU A 91 1.99 5.17 -2.65
C LEU A 91 1.52 5.08 -4.11
N SER A 92 0.24 5.36 -4.36
CA SER A 92 -0.32 5.38 -5.71
C SER A 92 0.30 6.50 -6.55
N LEU A 93 0.51 7.67 -5.97
CA LEU A 93 1.21 8.79 -6.63
C LEU A 93 2.67 8.45 -6.91
N ILE A 94 3.39 7.88 -5.93
CA ILE A 94 4.79 7.43 -6.11
C ILE A 94 4.87 6.38 -7.24
N ARG A 95 3.97 5.39 -7.24
CA ARG A 95 3.90 4.38 -8.31
C ARG A 95 3.72 5.02 -9.67
N TYR A 96 2.79 5.97 -9.77
CA TYR A 96 2.53 6.69 -11.01
C TYR A 96 3.78 7.45 -11.48
N LEU A 97 4.39 8.27 -10.61
CA LEU A 97 5.58 9.05 -10.93
C LEU A 97 6.77 8.16 -11.33
N LEU A 98 7.01 7.08 -10.58
CA LEU A 98 8.07 6.13 -10.91
C LEU A 98 7.85 5.47 -12.25
N THR A 99 6.61 5.08 -12.57
CA THR A 99 6.28 4.47 -13.86
C THR A 99 6.49 5.45 -15.01
N GLN A 100 6.16 6.73 -14.82
CA GLN A 100 6.45 7.79 -15.82
C GLN A 100 7.95 8.02 -15.99
N LEU A 101 8.72 8.10 -14.91
CA LEU A 101 10.18 8.23 -15.00
C LEU A 101 10.81 7.01 -15.71
N PHE A 102 10.33 5.80 -15.38
CA PHE A 102 10.82 4.58 -16.00
C PHE A 102 10.47 4.49 -17.48
N SER A 103 9.25 4.88 -17.87
CA SER A 103 8.82 4.87 -19.26
C SER A 103 9.57 5.91 -20.10
N LEU A 104 9.94 7.06 -19.52
CA LEU A 104 10.79 8.05 -20.18
C LEU A 104 12.21 7.50 -20.43
N GLY A 105 12.83 6.91 -19.40
CA GLY A 105 14.18 6.35 -19.50
C GLY A 105 14.26 5.15 -20.44
N ILE A 106 13.46 4.12 -20.18
CA ILE A 106 13.42 2.89 -21.00
C ILE A 106 12.88 3.20 -22.39
N GLY A 107 11.87 4.06 -22.51
CA GLY A 107 11.31 4.45 -23.80
C GLY A 107 12.33 5.14 -24.70
N ALA A 108 13.25 5.94 -24.14
CA ALA A 108 14.35 6.52 -24.91
C ALA A 108 15.31 5.44 -25.44
N LEU A 109 15.70 4.49 -24.59
CA LEU A 109 16.57 3.36 -24.97
C LEU A 109 15.92 2.47 -26.05
N LEU A 110 14.64 2.15 -25.90
CA LEU A 110 13.89 1.33 -26.86
C LEU A 110 13.72 2.05 -28.21
N ARG A 111 13.50 3.37 -28.21
CA ARG A 111 13.44 4.17 -29.45
C ARG A 111 14.79 4.24 -30.15
N SER A 112 15.89 4.40 -29.42
CA SER A 112 17.22 4.44 -30.04
C SER A 112 17.65 3.11 -30.68
N GLY A 113 17.18 1.98 -30.15
CA GLY A 113 17.48 0.65 -30.67
C GLY A 113 16.39 0.05 -31.56
N GLN A 114 15.43 0.86 -32.03
CA GLN A 114 14.19 0.34 -32.64
C GLN A 114 14.44 -0.58 -33.84
N SER A 115 15.39 -0.24 -34.72
CA SER A 115 15.76 -1.08 -35.88
C SER A 115 16.26 -2.46 -35.44
N TYR A 116 17.14 -2.51 -34.44
CA TYR A 116 17.68 -3.74 -33.88
C TYR A 116 16.61 -4.59 -33.19
N PHE A 117 15.74 -3.96 -32.39
CA PHE A 117 14.69 -4.66 -31.64
C PHE A 117 13.57 -5.23 -32.52
N MET A 118 13.31 -4.63 -33.69
CA MET A 118 12.33 -5.16 -34.66
C MET A 118 12.81 -6.48 -35.27
N GLU A 119 14.12 -6.62 -35.51
CA GLU A 119 14.73 -7.85 -36.01
C GLU A 119 14.95 -8.88 -34.88
N HIS A 120 15.09 -8.43 -33.63
CA HIS A 120 15.42 -9.26 -32.47
C HIS A 120 14.36 -9.15 -31.36
N VAL A 121 13.14 -9.60 -31.66
CA VAL A 121 11.97 -9.51 -30.75
C VAL A 121 12.24 -10.18 -29.39
N GLY A 122 12.98 -11.29 -29.35
CA GLY A 122 13.35 -11.95 -28.10
C GLY A 122 14.18 -11.06 -27.17
N VAL A 123 15.12 -10.28 -27.73
CA VAL A 123 15.95 -9.34 -26.98
C VAL A 123 15.10 -8.16 -26.47
N TYR A 124 14.16 -7.68 -27.29
CA TYR A 124 13.21 -6.65 -26.89
C TYR A 124 12.37 -7.05 -25.66
N ILE A 125 11.84 -8.27 -25.65
CA ILE A 125 11.08 -8.80 -24.51
C ILE A 125 11.98 -8.92 -23.27
N ALA A 126 13.20 -9.42 -23.43
CA ALA A 126 14.14 -9.56 -22.31
C ALA A 126 14.47 -8.19 -21.66
N VAL A 127 14.74 -7.16 -22.47
CA VAL A 127 14.99 -5.80 -21.98
C VAL A 127 13.78 -5.24 -21.22
N GLN A 128 12.56 -5.46 -21.72
CA GLN A 128 11.35 -5.04 -21.01
C GLN A 128 11.16 -5.76 -19.68
N LEU A 129 11.39 -7.07 -19.63
CA LEU A 129 11.26 -7.83 -18.39
C LEU A 129 12.26 -7.34 -17.34
N ILE A 130 13.53 -7.15 -17.73
CA ILE A 130 14.55 -6.59 -16.84
C ILE A 130 14.12 -5.20 -16.34
N ALA A 131 13.63 -4.33 -17.22
CA ALA A 131 13.12 -3.02 -16.87
C ALA A 131 11.97 -3.09 -15.84
N LEU A 132 10.96 -3.95 -16.10
CA LEU A 132 9.83 -4.14 -15.19
C LEU A 132 10.28 -4.71 -13.84
N THR A 133 11.24 -5.63 -13.81
CA THR A 133 11.80 -6.18 -12.58
C THR A 133 12.49 -5.09 -11.76
N ILE A 134 13.30 -4.22 -12.39
CA ILE A 134 13.95 -3.10 -11.70
C ILE A 134 12.90 -2.15 -11.11
N LEU A 135 11.88 -1.78 -11.89
CA LEU A 135 10.78 -0.94 -11.41
C LEU A 135 10.05 -1.57 -10.22
N ALA A 136 9.80 -2.89 -10.28
CA ALA A 136 9.15 -3.62 -9.19
C ALA A 136 10.00 -3.64 -7.91
N ILE A 137 11.32 -3.82 -8.02
CA ILE A 137 12.25 -3.77 -6.88
C ILE A 137 12.23 -2.38 -6.24
N VAL A 138 12.33 -1.32 -7.05
CA VAL A 138 12.28 0.07 -6.54
C VAL A 138 10.94 0.34 -5.86
N LEU A 139 9.83 -0.04 -6.47
CA LEU A 139 8.50 0.14 -5.90
C LEU A 139 8.32 -0.64 -4.59
N SER A 140 8.89 -1.85 -4.52
CA SER A 140 8.86 -2.70 -3.33
C SER A 140 9.46 -1.98 -2.12
N PHE A 141 10.56 -1.25 -2.29
CA PHE A 141 11.17 -0.47 -1.20
C PHE A 141 10.20 0.55 -0.59
N PHE A 142 9.46 1.28 -1.43
CA PHE A 142 8.45 2.23 -0.97
C PHE A 142 7.30 1.51 -0.27
N ILE A 143 6.74 0.46 -0.90
CA ILE A 143 5.63 -0.33 -0.33
C ILE A 143 6.01 -0.83 1.08
N TRP A 144 7.20 -1.40 1.24
CA TRP A 144 7.65 -1.91 2.54
C TRP A 144 7.86 -0.82 3.57
N THR A 145 8.43 0.33 3.18
CA THR A 145 8.59 1.50 4.06
C THR A 145 7.26 1.96 4.64
N PHE A 146 6.28 2.20 3.77
CA PHE A 146 4.99 2.70 4.20
C PHE A 146 4.20 1.65 4.97
N THR A 147 4.30 0.37 4.59
CA THR A 147 3.68 -0.75 5.32
C THR A 147 4.17 -0.83 6.76
N TYR A 148 5.48 -0.69 6.98
CA TYR A 148 6.04 -0.69 8.33
C TYR A 148 5.50 0.47 9.18
N ILE A 149 5.44 1.68 8.62
CA ILE A 149 4.87 2.86 9.30
C ILE A 149 3.43 2.58 9.71
N MET A 150 2.59 2.06 8.81
CA MET A 150 1.19 1.75 9.09
C MET A 150 1.03 0.73 10.23
N ILE A 151 1.86 -0.32 10.25
CA ILE A 151 1.85 -1.32 11.32
C ILE A 151 2.27 -0.69 12.66
N ALA A 152 3.35 0.10 12.69
CA ALA A 152 3.84 0.73 13.91
C ALA A 152 2.79 1.67 14.54
N TYR A 153 2.12 2.49 13.73
CA TYR A 153 1.04 3.36 14.20
C TYR A 153 -0.18 2.57 14.68
N THR A 154 -0.49 1.45 14.02
CA THR A 154 -1.58 0.56 14.43
C THR A 154 -1.31 -0.05 15.80
N VAL A 155 -0.13 -0.63 16.00
CA VAL A 155 0.28 -1.21 17.29
C VAL A 155 0.28 -0.15 18.40
N ALA A 156 0.84 1.03 18.15
CA ALA A 156 0.88 2.10 19.14
C ALA A 156 -0.51 2.56 19.60
N SER A 157 -1.52 2.48 18.73
CA SER A 157 -2.89 2.89 19.06
C SER A 157 -3.60 1.99 20.07
N PHE A 158 -3.17 0.72 20.18
CA PHE A 158 -3.71 -0.25 21.14
C PHE A 158 -3.08 -0.15 22.53
N LYS A 159 -1.86 0.39 22.65
CA LYS A 159 -1.10 0.36 23.92
C LYS A 159 -1.00 1.68 24.68
N ASP A 160 -1.74 2.74 24.32
CA ASP A 160 -1.59 4.08 24.94
C ASP A 160 -0.11 4.45 25.15
N ARG A 161 0.75 4.15 24.15
CA ARG A 161 2.19 4.38 24.26
C ARG A 161 2.47 5.88 24.25
N GLN A 162 2.95 6.41 25.38
CA GLN A 162 3.42 7.79 25.50
C GLN A 162 4.67 8.07 24.63
N ALA A 163 5.48 7.05 24.33
CA ALA A 163 6.54 7.12 23.33
C ALA A 163 5.90 6.96 21.94
N GLY A 164 5.57 8.07 21.28
CA GLY A 164 4.78 8.06 20.03
C GLY A 164 5.37 7.17 18.94
N ALA A 165 4.50 6.54 18.13
CA ALA A 165 4.84 5.60 17.05
C ALA A 165 5.97 6.06 16.11
N PHE A 166 6.13 7.38 15.95
CA PHE A 166 7.19 7.98 15.14
C PHE A 166 8.59 7.79 15.72
N GLN A 167 8.74 7.69 17.05
CA GLN A 167 10.03 7.39 17.69
C GLN A 167 10.45 5.95 17.40
N ASP A 168 9.53 4.98 17.46
CA ASP A 168 9.78 3.59 17.09
C ASP A 168 10.19 3.49 15.61
N VAL A 169 9.49 4.19 14.72
CA VAL A 169 9.86 4.29 13.30
C VAL A 169 11.25 4.90 13.13
N LYS A 170 11.56 5.99 13.84
CA LYS A 170 12.87 6.66 13.77
C LYS A 170 13.99 5.77 14.30
N HIS A 171 13.76 5.03 15.39
CA HIS A 171 14.71 4.08 15.95
C HIS A 171 14.96 2.89 15.01
N ALA A 172 13.90 2.35 14.40
CA ALA A 172 14.00 1.32 13.37
C ALA A 172 14.83 1.79 12.17
N PHE A 173 14.54 2.98 11.63
CA PHE A 173 15.31 3.56 10.53
C PHE A 173 16.77 3.84 10.90
N LYS A 174 17.03 4.30 12.13
CA LYS A 174 18.39 4.51 12.64
C LYS A 174 19.14 3.19 12.83
N SER A 175 18.45 2.14 13.26
CA SER A 175 18.99 0.79 13.42
C SER A 175 19.35 0.16 12.06
N MET A 176 18.54 0.39 11.02
CA MET A 176 18.86 0.03 9.63
C MET A 176 20.07 0.81 9.10
N LYS A 177 20.08 2.13 9.30
CA LYS A 177 21.19 2.99 8.87
C LYS A 177 22.52 2.57 9.50
N ASN A 178 22.47 2.06 10.73
CA ASN A 178 23.64 1.60 11.48
C ASN A 178 23.98 0.12 11.23
N GLY A 179 23.30 -0.58 10.30
CA GLY A 179 23.62 -1.95 9.89
C GLY A 179 23.35 -3.05 10.92
N HIS A 180 22.70 -2.74 12.05
CA HIS A 180 22.47 -3.71 13.13
C HIS A 180 21.35 -4.71 12.80
N HIS A 181 20.37 -4.31 11.99
CA HIS A 181 19.25 -5.17 11.59
C HIS A 181 18.95 -5.01 10.10
N SER A 182 18.68 -6.13 9.42
CA SER A 182 18.29 -6.09 8.01
C SER A 182 16.84 -5.64 7.86
N TRP A 183 16.52 -5.11 6.67
CA TRP A 183 15.15 -4.79 6.25
C TRP A 183 14.15 -5.91 6.55
N PHE A 184 14.59 -7.17 6.42
CA PHE A 184 13.75 -8.34 6.67
C PHE A 184 13.50 -8.61 8.17
N LYS A 185 14.48 -8.36 9.04
CA LYS A 185 14.30 -8.51 10.50
C LYS A 185 13.35 -7.47 11.08
N LEU A 186 13.33 -6.27 10.49
CA LEU A 186 12.39 -5.21 10.85
C LEU A 186 10.93 -5.55 10.55
N LEU A 187 10.69 -6.23 9.43
CA LEU A 187 9.36 -6.71 9.06
C LEU A 187 8.81 -7.77 10.02
N LEU A 188 9.67 -8.55 10.66
CA LEU A 188 9.30 -9.57 11.63
C LEU A 188 9.15 -9.02 13.06
N GLY A 189 9.41 -7.74 13.29
CA GLY A 189 9.44 -7.17 14.65
C GLY A 189 10.53 -7.76 15.53
N LEU A 190 11.62 -8.26 14.93
CA LEU A 190 12.78 -8.86 15.61
C LEU A 190 13.89 -7.83 15.90
N VAL A 191 13.50 -6.57 16.11
CA VAL A 191 14.39 -5.45 16.44
C VAL A 191 13.99 -4.87 17.78
#